data_AF-A0A7T8GL35-F1
#
_entry.id   AF-A0A7T8GL35-F1
#
_cell.length_a   1.000
_cell.length_b   1.000
_cell.length_c   1.000
_cell.angle_alpha   90.00
_cell.angle_beta   90.00
_cell.angle_gamma   90.00
#
_symmetry.space_group_name_H-M   'P 1'
#
loop_
_entity.id
_entity.type
_entity.pdbx_description
1 polymer ?
#
loop_
_entity_poly.entity_id
_entity_poly.type
_entity_poly.pdbx_seq_one_letter_code
_entity_poly.pdbx_strand_id
1 'polypeptide(L)'
;NGNKAEVWHSLILKKKIPYLALIRNLRNIILSGINKPQFSDLIHCIKSPSAIRGSKIFPHQYLAAMHAIDKIENGRWRKVREKRRRKKAAKELDQERRYKEIEFAREVISAMEECVLTSFSSNMSSIQGKSLIFIPNPPYTQSSLNNDFTRYGFRGPNGLTTFMSLIIAEACEDSEILTCSNHGLRRVKKKRLVQGFVSVFQLDYFDDSQCSDGGLSMLSNHLVKEAGKAKIDNIFILIKCSLDREQIIKFVESIDCLRLISNRHVNLAFLSLDGTFPTDLPRGKGNNNNNNVYISGSNTSALQTLSRLNMGTTTQVEEVDNIPKKYGISTTVSQPLPSVLERPLKTVKWDRVTIFVSSTFLDMFGERNLLNHCIFPVLKRRCRDICVEITPIDLRWGLPDGDSSSIDVSSTKYCLSQSIECDIFLGFL
;
A
#
# COMPACT_ATOMS: atom_id res chain seq x y z
N ASN A 1 23.89 -15.46 -7.87
CA ASN A 1 23.28 -14.42 -8.76
C ASN A 1 21.90 -14.80 -9.24
N GLY A 2 20.85 -14.34 -8.55
CA GLY A 2 19.45 -14.72 -8.80
C GLY A 2 18.72 -13.99 -9.94
N ASN A 3 19.35 -13.02 -10.61
CA ASN A 3 18.71 -12.24 -11.69
C ASN A 3 19.10 -12.73 -13.10
N LYS A 4 18.95 -14.04 -13.33
CA LYS A 4 19.19 -14.69 -14.64
C LYS A 4 17.87 -15.25 -15.18
N ALA A 5 17.72 -15.28 -16.50
CA ALA A 5 16.49 -15.74 -17.15
C ALA A 5 16.14 -17.18 -16.78
N GLU A 6 17.14 -18.07 -16.72
CA GLU A 6 16.97 -19.49 -16.40
C GLU A 6 16.54 -19.69 -14.96
N VAL A 7 17.06 -18.88 -14.04
CA VAL A 7 16.69 -18.92 -12.62
C VAL A 7 15.23 -18.52 -12.46
N TRP A 8 14.82 -17.38 -13.04
CA TRP A 8 13.43 -16.93 -13.01
C TRP A 8 12.47 -17.96 -13.61
N HIS A 9 12.81 -18.50 -14.78
CA HIS A 9 11.98 -19.51 -15.44
C HIS A 9 11.86 -20.80 -14.62
N SER A 10 12.96 -21.28 -14.04
CA SER A 10 12.93 -22.47 -13.17
C SER A 10 12.05 -22.28 -11.95
N LEU A 11 12.03 -21.08 -11.37
CA LEU A 11 11.22 -20.74 -10.21
C LEU A 11 9.73 -20.65 -10.57
N ILE A 12 9.39 -20.12 -11.76
CA ILE A 12 8.02 -20.08 -12.29
C ILE A 12 7.49 -21.50 -12.51
N LEU A 13 8.24 -22.34 -13.24
CA LEU A 13 7.82 -23.71 -13.55
C LEU A 13 7.67 -24.57 -12.29
N LYS A 14 8.58 -24.43 -11.33
CA LYS A 14 8.52 -25.16 -10.05
C LYS A 14 7.52 -24.56 -9.05
N LYS A 15 6.78 -23.50 -9.43
CA LYS A 15 5.84 -22.76 -8.56
C LYS A 15 6.47 -22.31 -7.23
N LYS A 16 7.77 -21.98 -7.25
CA LYS A 16 8.54 -21.55 -6.06
C LYS A 16 8.51 -20.03 -5.83
N ILE A 17 7.76 -19.28 -6.65
CA ILE A 17 7.54 -17.84 -6.47
C ILE A 17 6.09 -17.61 -6.07
N PRO A 18 5.83 -17.02 -4.88
CA PRO A 18 4.51 -16.52 -4.54
C PRO A 18 4.01 -15.51 -5.58
N TYR A 19 2.72 -15.55 -5.92
CA TYR A 19 2.17 -14.74 -7.01
C TYR A 19 2.41 -13.22 -6.83
N LEU A 20 2.35 -12.67 -5.61
CA LEU A 20 2.69 -11.27 -5.36
C LEU A 20 4.17 -10.96 -5.63
N ALA A 21 5.07 -11.88 -5.29
CA ALA A 21 6.49 -11.73 -5.58
C ALA A 21 6.75 -11.78 -7.10
N LEU A 22 5.98 -12.60 -7.84
CA LEU A 22 6.01 -12.63 -9.31
C LEU A 22 5.62 -11.26 -9.88
N ILE A 23 4.44 -10.73 -9.51
CA ILE A 23 3.92 -9.44 -10.00
C ILE A 23 4.90 -8.28 -9.72
N ARG A 24 5.50 -8.23 -8.53
CA ARG A 24 6.45 -7.17 -8.17
C ARG A 24 7.79 -7.25 -8.92
N ASN A 25 8.15 -8.41 -9.47
CA ASN A 25 9.43 -8.65 -10.13
C ASN A 25 9.35 -8.76 -11.65
N LEU A 26 8.18 -8.59 -12.27
CA LEU A 26 7.98 -8.69 -13.72
C LEU A 26 8.97 -7.85 -14.53
N ARG A 27 9.24 -6.62 -14.10
CA ARG A 27 10.28 -5.77 -14.71
C ARG A 27 11.65 -6.45 -14.77
N ASN A 28 12.08 -7.05 -13.65
CA ASN A 28 13.39 -7.70 -13.56
C ASN A 28 13.42 -8.98 -14.41
N ILE A 29 12.32 -9.71 -14.45
CA ILE A 29 12.16 -10.92 -15.28
C ILE A 29 12.31 -10.56 -16.77
N ILE A 30 11.60 -9.54 -17.26
CA ILE A 30 11.71 -9.07 -18.65
C ILE A 30 13.16 -8.65 -18.95
N LEU A 31 13.75 -7.82 -18.09
CA LEU A 31 15.12 -7.30 -18.29
C LEU A 31 16.21 -8.37 -18.14
N SER A 32 15.90 -9.53 -17.56
CA SER A 32 16.86 -10.65 -17.46
C SER A 32 17.18 -11.27 -18.83
N GLY A 33 16.33 -11.04 -19.84
CA GLY A 33 16.54 -11.52 -21.21
C GLY A 33 15.88 -12.87 -21.49
N ILE A 34 14.70 -13.11 -20.92
CA ILE A 34 13.90 -14.31 -21.20
C ILE A 34 13.57 -14.44 -22.70
N ASN A 35 13.43 -15.67 -23.18
CA ASN A 35 13.03 -15.96 -24.56
C ASN A 35 11.49 -16.11 -24.71
N LYS A 36 11.00 -16.26 -25.94
CA LYS A 36 9.55 -16.35 -26.23
C LYS A 36 8.84 -17.51 -25.51
N PRO A 37 9.36 -18.75 -25.48
CA PRO A 37 8.77 -19.83 -24.67
C PRO A 37 8.65 -19.48 -23.19
N GLN A 38 9.74 -19.00 -22.58
CA GLN A 38 9.75 -18.59 -21.17
C GLN A 38 8.76 -17.47 -20.87
N PHE A 39 8.60 -16.55 -21.82
CA PHE A 39 7.63 -15.47 -21.73
C PHE A 39 6.18 -15.97 -21.82
N SER A 40 5.90 -16.94 -22.67
CA SER A 40 4.57 -17.56 -22.75
C SER A 40 4.18 -18.23 -21.42
N ASP A 41 5.11 -18.96 -20.80
CA ASP A 41 4.91 -19.56 -19.47
C ASP A 41 4.65 -18.49 -18.39
N LEU A 42 5.37 -17.37 -18.46
CA LEU A 42 5.17 -16.22 -17.57
C LEU A 42 3.75 -15.65 -17.73
N ILE A 43 3.29 -15.40 -18.95
CA ILE A 43 1.95 -14.87 -19.22
C ILE A 43 0.86 -15.83 -18.72
N HIS A 44 1.02 -17.13 -18.95
CA HIS A 44 0.09 -18.13 -18.43
C HIS A 44 0.04 -18.11 -16.89
N CYS A 45 1.19 -17.92 -16.22
CA CYS A 45 1.26 -17.80 -14.77
C CYS A 45 0.58 -16.52 -14.26
N ILE A 46 0.78 -15.38 -14.93
CA ILE A 46 0.14 -14.09 -14.61
C ILE A 46 -1.38 -14.21 -14.73
N LYS A 47 -1.89 -14.78 -15.84
CA LYS A 47 -3.32 -14.87 -16.09
C LYS A 47 -4.05 -15.97 -15.30
N SER A 48 -3.35 -16.71 -14.43
CA SER A 48 -3.92 -17.84 -13.70
C SER A 48 -5.00 -17.40 -12.69
N PRO A 49 -6.29 -17.76 -12.89
CA PRO A 49 -7.35 -17.31 -11.99
C PRO A 49 -7.20 -17.84 -10.56
N SER A 50 -6.75 -19.08 -10.40
CA SER A 50 -6.52 -19.68 -9.08
C SER A 50 -5.41 -18.96 -8.30
N ALA A 51 -4.33 -18.55 -8.99
CA ALA A 51 -3.27 -17.76 -8.39
C ALA A 51 -3.76 -16.36 -8.01
N ILE A 52 -4.52 -15.69 -8.88
CA ILE A 52 -5.10 -14.36 -8.61
C ILE A 52 -6.00 -14.40 -7.36
N ARG A 53 -6.93 -15.36 -7.29
CA ARG A 53 -7.83 -15.52 -6.13
C ARG A 53 -7.08 -15.88 -4.85
N GLY A 54 -6.16 -16.83 -4.92
CA GLY A 54 -5.39 -17.26 -3.75
C GLY A 54 -4.42 -16.20 -3.22
N SER A 55 -3.95 -15.30 -4.09
CA SER A 55 -2.93 -14.31 -3.75
C SER A 55 -3.45 -13.10 -2.96
N LYS A 56 -4.77 -12.85 -2.97
CA LYS A 56 -5.39 -11.66 -2.37
C LYS A 56 -4.73 -10.34 -2.81
N ILE A 57 -4.20 -10.29 -4.03
CA ILE A 57 -3.63 -9.06 -4.60
C ILE A 57 -4.75 -8.07 -4.89
N PHE A 58 -4.49 -6.78 -4.66
CA PHE A 58 -5.44 -5.70 -4.92
C PHE A 58 -5.03 -4.85 -6.13
N PRO A 59 -5.99 -4.17 -6.80
CA PRO A 59 -5.74 -3.39 -8.02
C PRO A 59 -4.55 -2.41 -7.96
N HIS A 60 -4.32 -1.76 -6.81
CA HIS A 60 -3.20 -0.81 -6.65
C HIS A 60 -1.82 -1.49 -6.83
N GLN A 61 -1.69 -2.77 -6.48
CA GLN A 61 -0.43 -3.51 -6.61
C GLN A 61 -0.13 -3.83 -8.08
N TYR A 62 -1.18 -4.13 -8.86
CA TYR A 62 -1.05 -4.25 -10.31
C TYR A 62 -0.65 -2.92 -10.94
N LEU A 63 -1.28 -1.81 -10.54
CA LEU A 63 -0.95 -0.47 -11.05
C LEU A 63 0.51 -0.10 -10.76
N ALA A 64 1.00 -0.39 -9.55
CA ALA A 64 2.40 -0.14 -9.18
C ALA A 64 3.38 -0.98 -10.01
N ALA A 65 3.06 -2.25 -10.26
CA ALA A 65 3.88 -3.13 -11.09
C ALA A 65 3.84 -2.74 -12.57
N MET A 66 2.66 -2.38 -13.11
CA MET A 66 2.51 -1.83 -14.45
C MET A 66 3.37 -0.57 -14.63
N HIS A 67 3.29 0.39 -13.71
CA HIS A 67 4.13 1.59 -13.75
C HIS A 67 5.63 1.27 -13.72
N ALA A 68 6.05 0.25 -12.96
CA ALA A 68 7.45 -0.17 -12.96
C ALA A 68 7.88 -0.73 -14.33
N ILE A 69 7.00 -1.47 -15.02
CA ILE A 69 7.25 -2.03 -16.36
C ILE A 69 7.26 -0.91 -17.42
N ASP A 70 6.40 0.09 -17.28
CA ASP A 70 6.31 1.23 -18.20
C ASP A 70 7.64 1.98 -18.38
N LYS A 71 8.44 2.01 -17.31
CA LYS A 71 9.79 2.61 -17.31
C LYS A 71 10.77 1.91 -18.27
N ILE A 72 10.47 0.69 -18.74
CA ILE A 72 11.24 -0.02 -19.77
C ILE A 72 11.11 0.69 -21.12
N GLU A 73 9.88 1.09 -21.48
CA GLU A 73 9.61 1.78 -22.75
C GLU A 73 10.18 3.21 -22.76
N ASN A 74 10.10 3.90 -21.62
CA ASN A 74 10.48 5.32 -21.48
C ASN A 74 11.98 5.58 -21.27
N GLY A 75 12.84 4.55 -21.30
CA GLY A 75 14.30 4.68 -21.43
C GLY A 75 15.09 5.36 -20.28
N ARG A 76 14.43 5.89 -19.24
CA ARG A 76 15.08 6.69 -18.17
C ARG A 76 16.20 5.96 -17.41
N TRP A 77 16.17 4.63 -17.35
CA TRP A 77 17.13 3.83 -16.59
C TRP A 77 18.45 3.51 -17.31
N ARG A 78 18.53 3.64 -18.65
CA ARG A 78 19.71 3.22 -19.41
C ARG A 78 20.76 4.30 -19.65
N LYS A 79 20.48 5.59 -19.42
CA LYS A 79 21.52 6.66 -19.49
C LYS A 79 22.75 6.35 -18.62
N VAL A 80 22.58 5.54 -17.57
CA VAL A 80 23.66 5.07 -16.68
C VAL A 80 24.41 3.84 -17.21
N ARG A 81 23.74 2.95 -17.96
CA ARG A 81 24.32 1.66 -18.42
C ARG A 81 24.98 1.75 -19.80
N GLU A 82 24.45 2.62 -20.66
CA GLU A 82 24.89 2.80 -22.06
C GLU A 82 26.25 3.52 -22.17
N LYS A 83 26.65 4.25 -21.12
CA LYS A 83 27.94 4.96 -21.05
C LYS A 83 29.17 4.03 -21.08
N ARG A 84 28.98 2.70 -21.00
CA ARG A 84 30.08 1.73 -20.78
C ARG A 84 30.47 0.81 -21.93
N ARG A 85 29.78 0.74 -23.08
CA ARG A 85 30.16 -0.21 -24.16
C ARG A 85 29.79 0.25 -25.57
N ARG A 86 30.74 0.21 -26.53
CA ARG A 86 30.46 0.35 -27.97
C ARG A 86 31.35 -0.53 -28.87
N LYS A 87 30.71 -1.33 -29.73
CA LYS A 87 31.11 -1.79 -31.08
C LYS A 87 29.82 -1.92 -31.93
N LYS A 88 29.87 -1.78 -33.26
CA LYS A 88 28.68 -1.67 -34.16
C LYS A 88 27.73 -2.89 -34.10
N ALA A 89 28.24 -4.11 -34.20
CA ALA A 89 27.43 -5.34 -34.06
C ALA A 89 26.75 -5.49 -32.68
N ALA A 90 27.40 -4.98 -31.62
CA ALA A 90 26.81 -4.96 -30.28
C ALA A 90 25.66 -3.95 -30.16
N LYS A 91 25.57 -2.94 -31.05
CA LYS A 91 24.44 -2.00 -31.10
C LYS A 91 23.21 -2.61 -31.76
N GLU A 92 23.38 -3.33 -32.86
CA GLU A 92 22.28 -3.99 -33.59
C GLU A 92 21.64 -5.08 -32.71
N LEU A 93 22.45 -5.90 -32.04
CA LEU A 93 21.98 -6.94 -31.13
C LEU A 93 21.31 -6.35 -29.85
N ASP A 94 21.75 -5.18 -29.39
CA ASP A 94 21.09 -4.45 -28.30
C ASP A 94 19.75 -3.83 -28.75
N GLN A 95 19.64 -3.41 -30.01
CA GLN A 95 18.41 -2.86 -30.58
C GLN A 95 17.33 -3.94 -30.76
N GLU A 96 17.68 -5.11 -31.27
CA GLU A 96 16.75 -6.24 -31.38
C GLU A 96 16.27 -6.71 -30.01
N ARG A 97 17.18 -6.81 -29.04
CA ARG A 97 16.85 -7.12 -27.65
C ARG A 97 15.88 -6.09 -27.07
N ARG A 98 16.12 -4.80 -27.32
CA ARG A 98 15.24 -3.71 -26.86
C ARG A 98 13.84 -3.81 -27.44
N TYR A 99 13.72 -4.13 -28.73
CA TYR A 99 12.41 -4.32 -29.36
C TYR A 99 11.62 -5.42 -28.66
N LYS A 100 12.26 -6.57 -28.38
CA LYS A 100 11.66 -7.69 -27.64
C LYS A 100 11.28 -7.29 -26.19
N GLU A 101 12.15 -6.57 -25.48
CA GLU A 101 11.87 -6.09 -24.12
C GLU A 101 10.63 -5.17 -24.09
N ILE A 102 10.44 -4.31 -25.09
CA ILE A 102 9.28 -3.42 -25.21
C ILE A 102 8.02 -4.19 -25.60
N GLU A 103 8.12 -5.13 -26.53
CA GLU A 103 7.02 -6.02 -26.94
C GLU A 103 6.48 -6.80 -25.73
N PHE A 104 7.38 -7.46 -24.98
CA PHE A 104 7.04 -8.20 -23.76
C PHE A 104 6.46 -7.29 -22.67
N ALA A 105 7.00 -6.09 -22.49
CA ALA A 105 6.46 -5.12 -21.53
C ALA A 105 5.00 -4.75 -21.84
N ARG A 106 4.68 -4.51 -23.11
CA ARG A 106 3.31 -4.17 -23.55
C ARG A 106 2.34 -5.32 -23.32
N GLU A 107 2.75 -6.53 -23.67
CA GLU A 107 1.90 -7.72 -23.50
C GLU A 107 1.66 -8.06 -22.02
N VAL A 108 2.68 -7.90 -21.16
CA VAL A 108 2.50 -8.06 -19.70
C VAL A 108 1.55 -7.00 -19.14
N ILE A 109 1.67 -5.74 -19.56
CA ILE A 109 0.74 -4.68 -19.13
C ILE A 109 -0.70 -5.05 -19.53
N SER A 110 -0.91 -5.46 -20.78
CA SER A 110 -2.23 -5.89 -21.26
C SER A 110 -2.78 -7.08 -20.47
N ALA A 111 -1.95 -8.08 -20.19
CA ALA A 111 -2.33 -9.23 -19.37
C ALA A 111 -2.70 -8.82 -17.93
N MET A 112 -1.98 -7.88 -17.35
CA MET A 112 -2.26 -7.37 -16.00
C MET A 112 -3.58 -6.61 -15.92
N GLU A 113 -3.96 -5.85 -16.95
CA GLU A 113 -5.25 -5.15 -16.99
C GLU A 113 -6.43 -6.12 -16.90
N GLU A 114 -6.36 -7.27 -17.57
CA GLU A 114 -7.35 -8.35 -17.45
C GLU A 114 -7.37 -8.95 -16.03
N CYS A 115 -6.19 -9.11 -15.42
CA CYS A 115 -6.05 -9.68 -14.08
C CYS A 115 -6.62 -8.74 -13.01
N VAL A 116 -6.55 -7.42 -13.18
CA VAL A 116 -7.08 -6.44 -12.22
C VAL A 116 -8.57 -6.67 -11.97
N LEU A 117 -9.36 -6.84 -13.04
CA LEU A 117 -10.81 -7.08 -12.94
C LEU A 117 -11.10 -8.39 -12.21
N THR A 118 -10.40 -9.46 -12.59
CA THR A 118 -10.55 -10.78 -11.97
C THR A 118 -10.20 -10.73 -10.48
N SER A 119 -9.13 -10.01 -10.13
CA SER A 119 -8.66 -9.81 -8.77
C SER A 119 -9.65 -9.01 -7.93
N PHE A 120 -10.24 -7.97 -8.53
CA PHE A 120 -11.25 -7.14 -7.92
C PHE A 120 -12.49 -7.96 -7.56
N SER A 121 -13.09 -8.63 -8.54
CA SER A 121 -14.33 -9.41 -8.35
C SER A 121 -14.16 -10.58 -7.38
N SER A 122 -12.95 -11.11 -7.23
CA SER A 122 -12.72 -12.29 -6.39
C SER A 122 -12.22 -11.97 -4.98
N ASN A 123 -11.50 -10.86 -4.79
CA ASN A 123 -10.79 -10.58 -3.54
C ASN A 123 -11.38 -9.41 -2.74
N MET A 124 -12.36 -8.70 -3.32
CA MET A 124 -13.00 -7.57 -2.66
C MET A 124 -14.40 -7.94 -2.16
N SER A 125 -14.65 -7.71 -0.88
CA SER A 125 -15.99 -7.80 -0.32
C SER A 125 -16.81 -6.57 -0.73
N SER A 126 -18.08 -6.79 -1.07
CA SER A 126 -18.99 -5.69 -1.39
C SER A 126 -19.20 -4.77 -0.17
N ILE A 127 -19.24 -3.47 -0.41
CA ILE A 127 -19.56 -2.45 0.59
C ILE A 127 -21.07 -2.18 0.50
N GLN A 128 -21.79 -2.59 1.52
CA GLN A 128 -23.26 -2.50 1.54
C GLN A 128 -23.78 -1.09 1.76
N GLY A 129 -24.96 -0.81 1.22
CA GLY A 129 -25.66 0.45 1.43
C GLY A 129 -25.15 1.61 0.57
N LYS A 130 -25.82 2.76 0.71
CA LYS A 130 -25.56 3.92 -0.15
C LYS A 130 -24.31 4.65 0.33
N SER A 131 -23.30 4.71 -0.53
CA SER A 131 -21.98 5.25 -0.22
C SER A 131 -21.70 6.55 -0.96
N LEU A 132 -21.34 7.60 -0.23
CA LEU A 132 -20.88 8.86 -0.80
C LEU A 132 -19.35 8.93 -0.71
N ILE A 133 -18.70 9.07 -1.86
CA ILE A 133 -17.23 9.13 -1.96
C ILE A 133 -16.85 10.55 -2.35
N PHE A 134 -16.14 11.25 -1.48
CA PHE A 134 -15.72 12.62 -1.71
C PHE A 134 -14.21 12.71 -1.91
N ILE A 135 -13.83 13.43 -2.97
CA ILE A 135 -12.45 13.75 -3.31
C ILE A 135 -12.27 15.25 -3.11
N PRO A 136 -11.72 15.71 -1.96
CA PRO A 136 -11.33 17.11 -1.81
C PRO A 136 -10.29 17.50 -2.86
N ASN A 137 -10.42 18.73 -3.38
CA ASN A 137 -9.49 19.31 -4.36
C ASN A 137 -8.79 20.55 -3.78
N PRO A 138 -7.95 20.39 -2.72
CA PRO A 138 -7.23 21.50 -2.11
C PRO A 138 -6.21 22.12 -3.10
N PRO A 139 -5.74 23.34 -2.85
CA PRO A 139 -4.74 23.96 -3.70
C PRO A 139 -3.41 23.20 -3.61
N TYR A 140 -2.83 22.88 -4.76
CA TYR A 140 -1.59 22.10 -4.86
C TYR A 140 -0.42 23.00 -5.25
N THR A 141 0.71 22.90 -4.55
CA THR A 141 2.00 23.40 -5.02
C THR A 141 2.59 22.44 -6.06
N GLN A 142 3.19 22.99 -7.13
CA GLN A 142 3.70 22.24 -8.30
C GLN A 142 4.66 21.08 -7.94
N SER A 143 5.26 21.07 -6.75
CA SER A 143 6.14 20.01 -6.24
C SER A 143 5.45 18.69 -5.91
N SER A 144 4.11 18.62 -5.89
CA SER A 144 3.31 17.43 -5.54
C SER A 144 2.81 16.61 -6.75
N LEU A 145 3.26 16.98 -7.96
CA LEU A 145 2.98 16.28 -9.21
C LEU A 145 3.86 15.03 -9.36
N ASN A 146 3.48 13.95 -8.68
CA ASN A 146 3.97 12.63 -9.07
C ASN A 146 3.33 12.24 -10.41
N ASN A 147 4.07 12.48 -11.50
CA ASN A 147 3.70 12.11 -12.86
C ASN A 147 3.73 10.58 -13.13
N ASP A 148 3.89 9.79 -12.07
CA ASP A 148 4.12 8.34 -12.08
C ASP A 148 2.96 7.53 -12.69
N PHE A 149 1.80 8.13 -12.94
CA PHE A 149 0.67 7.43 -13.58
C PHE A 149 0.05 8.18 -14.76
N THR A 150 0.74 9.19 -15.31
CA THR A 150 0.24 10.04 -16.40
C THR A 150 -0.10 9.27 -17.68
N ARG A 151 0.63 8.19 -18.00
CA ARG A 151 0.35 7.32 -19.16
C ARG A 151 -0.96 6.55 -19.02
N TYR A 152 -1.34 6.27 -17.78
CA TYR A 152 -2.52 5.54 -17.38
C TYR A 152 -3.73 6.47 -17.16
N GLY A 153 -3.71 7.64 -17.80
CA GLY A 153 -4.78 8.63 -17.71
C GLY A 153 -4.91 9.34 -16.36
N PHE A 154 -4.15 8.92 -15.34
CA PHE A 154 -4.11 9.58 -14.04
C PHE A 154 -3.20 10.81 -14.13
N ARG A 155 -3.74 11.88 -14.73
CA ARG A 155 -3.09 13.19 -14.84
C ARG A 155 -3.43 14.07 -13.63
N GLY A 156 -2.52 14.99 -13.33
CA GLY A 156 -2.71 16.00 -12.29
C GLY A 156 -2.50 15.48 -10.87
N PRO A 157 -2.67 16.35 -9.86
CA PRO A 157 -2.38 16.01 -8.48
C PRO A 157 -3.28 14.88 -7.96
N ASN A 158 -4.53 14.74 -8.40
CA ASN A 158 -5.48 13.78 -7.81
C ASN A 158 -5.50 12.38 -8.44
N GLY A 159 -4.61 12.07 -9.40
CA GLY A 159 -4.71 10.84 -10.20
C GLY A 159 -4.88 9.54 -9.39
N LEU A 160 -4.08 9.35 -8.33
CA LEU A 160 -4.19 8.18 -7.45
C LEU A 160 -5.50 8.20 -6.63
N THR A 161 -5.92 9.36 -6.15
CA THR A 161 -7.15 9.55 -5.39
C THR A 161 -8.38 9.21 -6.21
N THR A 162 -8.40 9.60 -7.48
CA THR A 162 -9.43 9.25 -8.46
C THR A 162 -9.43 7.75 -8.74
N PHE A 163 -8.25 7.14 -8.92
CA PHE A 163 -8.18 5.70 -9.09
C PHE A 163 -8.79 4.97 -7.90
N MET A 164 -8.37 5.34 -6.68
CA MET A 164 -8.86 4.72 -5.45
C MET A 164 -10.36 4.96 -5.24
N SER A 165 -10.90 6.14 -5.58
CA SER A 165 -12.34 6.41 -5.46
C SER A 165 -13.17 5.53 -6.38
N LEU A 166 -12.67 5.22 -7.59
CA LEU A 166 -13.35 4.34 -8.53
C LEU A 166 -13.28 2.87 -8.10
N ILE A 167 -12.13 2.43 -7.57
CA ILE A 167 -12.01 1.10 -6.97
C ILE A 167 -13.02 0.96 -5.82
N ILE A 168 -13.12 1.96 -4.94
CA ILE A 168 -14.10 1.93 -3.85
C ILE A 168 -15.53 2.00 -4.39
N ALA A 169 -15.80 2.83 -5.38
CA ALA A 169 -17.14 2.94 -5.98
C ALA A 169 -17.60 1.66 -6.67
N GLU A 170 -16.68 0.88 -7.25
CA GLU A 170 -16.99 -0.43 -7.81
C GLU A 170 -17.23 -1.48 -6.71
N ALA A 171 -16.72 -1.24 -5.49
CA ALA A 171 -16.92 -2.11 -4.32
C ALA A 171 -18.34 -1.95 -3.75
N CYS A 172 -18.84 -0.73 -3.82
CA CYS A 172 -20.11 -0.33 -3.25
C CYS A 172 -21.29 -0.84 -4.09
N GLU A 173 -22.34 -1.30 -3.39
CA GLU A 173 -23.62 -1.66 -4.03
C GLU A 173 -24.26 -0.45 -4.73
N ASP A 174 -24.30 0.68 -4.01
CA ASP A 174 -24.69 1.99 -4.54
C ASP A 174 -23.65 3.04 -4.13
N SER A 175 -23.18 3.82 -5.09
CA SER A 175 -22.16 4.83 -4.85
C SER A 175 -22.34 6.08 -5.67
N GLU A 176 -22.11 7.22 -5.04
CA GLU A 176 -21.94 8.50 -5.71
C GLU A 176 -20.55 9.05 -5.42
N ILE A 177 -19.86 9.51 -6.47
CA ILE A 177 -18.56 10.17 -6.33
C ILE A 177 -18.74 11.68 -6.53
N LEU A 178 -18.27 12.47 -5.56
CA LEU A 178 -18.29 13.93 -5.58
C LEU A 178 -16.86 14.49 -5.52
N THR A 179 -16.66 15.61 -6.20
CA THR A 179 -15.46 16.45 -6.10
C THR A 179 -15.88 17.90 -5.92
N CYS A 180 -14.97 18.77 -5.50
CA CYS A 180 -15.20 20.21 -5.42
C CYS A 180 -14.29 21.01 -6.37
N SER A 181 -14.76 22.17 -6.78
CA SER A 181 -13.97 23.23 -7.41
C SER A 181 -14.43 24.61 -6.92
N ASN A 182 -13.84 25.68 -7.43
CA ASN A 182 -14.32 27.05 -7.16
C ASN A 182 -15.77 27.29 -7.60
N HIS A 183 -16.31 26.43 -8.47
CA HIS A 183 -17.70 26.51 -8.94
C HIS A 183 -18.67 25.66 -8.09
N GLY A 184 -18.19 25.01 -7.02
CA GLY A 184 -18.99 24.21 -6.11
C GLY A 184 -18.75 22.70 -6.23
N LEU A 185 -19.72 21.91 -5.75
CA LEU A 185 -19.68 20.45 -5.82
C LEU A 185 -20.04 19.96 -7.22
N ARG A 186 -19.27 19.00 -7.72
CA ARG A 186 -19.46 18.35 -9.00
C ARG A 186 -19.55 16.84 -8.81
N ARG A 187 -20.55 16.23 -9.45
CA ARG A 187 -20.66 14.78 -9.53
C ARG A 187 -19.71 14.23 -10.59
N VAL A 188 -18.94 13.22 -10.20
CA VAL A 188 -17.99 12.49 -11.03
C VAL A 188 -18.75 11.35 -11.72
N LYS A 189 -18.80 11.33 -13.06
CA LYS A 189 -19.51 10.28 -13.82
C LYS A 189 -18.83 8.93 -13.63
N LYS A 190 -19.46 7.96 -12.95
CA LYS A 190 -18.89 6.61 -12.82
C LYS A 190 -18.74 5.95 -14.20
N LYS A 191 -17.50 5.65 -14.60
CA LYS A 191 -17.21 4.71 -15.71
C LYS A 191 -16.94 3.34 -15.10
N ARG A 192 -17.51 2.29 -15.68
CA ARG A 192 -17.23 0.92 -15.23
C ARG A 192 -15.76 0.58 -15.49
N LEU A 193 -15.19 -0.25 -14.61
CA LEU A 193 -13.87 -0.83 -14.85
C LEU A 193 -14.00 -1.87 -15.98
N VAL A 194 -13.59 -1.50 -17.18
CA VAL A 194 -13.58 -2.38 -18.37
C VAL A 194 -12.16 -2.77 -18.78
N GLN A 195 -12.00 -3.73 -19.68
CA GLN A 195 -10.69 -4.04 -20.25
C GLN A 195 -10.10 -2.77 -20.90
N GLY A 196 -8.82 -2.49 -20.63
CA GLY A 196 -8.19 -1.22 -21.04
C GLY A 196 -8.57 -0.03 -20.16
N PHE A 197 -9.19 -0.22 -18.98
CA PHE A 197 -9.64 0.87 -18.09
C PHE A 197 -8.56 1.91 -17.85
N VAL A 198 -7.31 1.46 -17.76
CA VAL A 198 -6.14 2.29 -17.49
C VAL A 198 -5.86 3.31 -18.61
N SER A 199 -6.20 3.00 -19.86
CA SER A 199 -6.03 3.93 -20.99
C SER A 199 -7.19 4.93 -21.15
N VAL A 200 -8.37 4.62 -20.60
CA VAL A 200 -9.63 5.38 -20.77
C VAL A 200 -9.73 6.59 -19.82
N PHE A 201 -8.90 6.67 -18.78
CA PHE A 201 -8.98 7.74 -17.76
C PHE A 201 -8.41 9.09 -18.20
N GLN A 202 -7.99 9.25 -19.45
CA GLN A 202 -7.13 10.35 -19.87
C GLN A 202 -7.71 11.77 -19.75
N LEU A 203 -9.02 12.02 -19.64
CA LEU A 203 -9.54 13.38 -19.91
C LEU A 203 -10.77 13.88 -19.11
N ASP A 204 -11.56 13.07 -18.40
CA ASP A 204 -12.94 13.52 -18.07
C ASP A 204 -13.21 13.98 -16.64
N TYR A 205 -12.26 13.84 -15.71
CA TYR A 205 -12.60 13.83 -14.29
C TYR A 205 -12.27 15.08 -13.49
N PHE A 206 -11.38 15.95 -13.96
CA PHE A 206 -11.01 17.14 -13.21
C PHE A 206 -10.92 18.36 -14.10
N ASP A 207 -11.56 19.42 -13.61
CA ASP A 207 -11.30 20.79 -14.00
C ASP A 207 -10.10 21.25 -13.14
N ASP A 208 -9.13 21.95 -13.74
CA ASP A 208 -7.92 22.44 -13.07
C ASP A 208 -8.23 23.56 -12.04
N SER A 209 -9.51 23.95 -11.91
CA SER A 209 -9.99 24.91 -10.93
C SER A 209 -9.87 24.36 -9.49
N GLN A 210 -8.70 24.59 -8.89
CA GLN A 210 -8.39 24.33 -7.49
C GLN A 210 -9.44 24.97 -6.57
N CYS A 211 -9.79 24.34 -5.45
CA CYS A 211 -10.66 24.94 -4.45
C CYS A 211 -9.80 25.56 -3.35
N SER A 212 -9.70 26.88 -3.30
CA SER A 212 -8.80 27.60 -2.38
C SER A 212 -9.23 27.50 -0.91
N ASP A 213 -10.51 27.21 -0.63
CA ASP A 213 -10.98 27.00 0.73
C ASP A 213 -12.31 26.22 0.79
N GLY A 214 -12.47 25.34 1.79
CA GLY A 214 -13.80 24.87 2.21
C GLY A 214 -14.45 23.69 1.47
N GLY A 215 -13.72 22.82 0.76
CA GLY A 215 -14.30 21.64 0.11
C GLY A 215 -15.15 20.76 1.04
N LEU A 216 -14.70 20.56 2.29
CA LEU A 216 -15.47 19.85 3.32
C LEU A 216 -16.73 20.62 3.75
N SER A 217 -16.67 21.95 3.86
CA SER A 217 -17.84 22.77 4.21
C SER A 217 -18.93 22.73 3.11
N MET A 218 -18.53 22.71 1.84
CA MET A 218 -19.45 22.53 0.73
C MET A 218 -20.15 21.17 0.81
N LEU A 219 -19.39 20.11 1.13
CA LEU A 219 -19.93 18.78 1.35
C LEU A 219 -20.89 18.74 2.55
N SER A 220 -20.53 19.35 3.68
CA SER A 220 -21.43 19.46 4.85
C SER A 220 -22.77 20.10 4.48
N ASN A 221 -22.74 21.22 3.77
CA ASN A 221 -23.95 21.91 3.33
C ASN A 221 -24.80 21.06 2.38
N HIS A 222 -24.15 20.30 1.50
CA HIS A 222 -24.85 19.38 0.59
C HIS A 222 -25.49 18.22 1.36
N LEU A 223 -24.76 17.59 2.29
CA LEU A 223 -25.26 16.50 3.12
C LEU A 223 -26.47 16.92 3.96
N VAL A 224 -26.45 18.13 4.52
CA VAL A 224 -27.60 18.68 5.27
C VAL A 224 -28.79 18.94 4.35
N LYS A 225 -28.59 19.40 3.11
CA LYS A 225 -29.67 19.59 2.13
C LYS A 225 -30.28 18.28 1.63
N GLU A 226 -29.48 17.22 1.57
CA GLU A 226 -29.91 15.88 1.18
C GLU A 226 -30.45 15.06 2.36
N ALA A 227 -30.23 15.52 3.59
CA ALA A 227 -30.79 14.93 4.79
C ALA A 227 -32.32 14.86 4.68
N GLY A 228 -32.86 13.64 4.70
CA GLY A 228 -34.29 13.37 4.57
C GLY A 228 -34.78 13.04 3.15
N LYS A 229 -33.98 13.28 2.10
CA LYS A 229 -34.34 12.86 0.72
C LYS A 229 -33.86 11.44 0.40
N ALA A 230 -32.65 11.11 0.86
CA ALA A 230 -32.05 9.81 0.66
C ALA A 230 -31.23 9.41 1.87
N LYS A 231 -31.35 8.14 2.27
CA LYS A 231 -30.50 7.57 3.32
C LYS A 231 -29.09 7.37 2.76
N ILE A 232 -28.10 7.95 3.42
CA ILE A 232 -26.68 7.69 3.17
C ILE A 232 -26.20 6.78 4.31
N ASP A 233 -25.54 5.67 3.98
CA ASP A 233 -25.01 4.74 4.98
C ASP A 233 -23.51 4.99 5.20
N ASN A 234 -22.77 5.30 4.13
CA ASN A 234 -21.32 5.49 4.19
C ASN A 234 -20.87 6.82 3.58
N ILE A 235 -19.92 7.48 4.22
CA ILE A 235 -19.24 8.67 3.74
C ILE A 235 -17.74 8.42 3.77
N PHE A 236 -17.11 8.43 2.59
CA PHE A 236 -15.69 8.18 2.41
C PHE A 236 -14.99 9.43 1.89
N ILE A 237 -14.00 9.93 2.62
CA ILE A 237 -13.21 11.12 2.26
C ILE A 237 -11.81 10.67 1.85
N LEU A 238 -11.43 10.86 0.59
CA LEU A 238 -10.11 10.45 0.10
C LEU A 238 -9.16 11.64 0.02
N ILE A 239 -8.18 11.65 0.91
CA ILE A 239 -7.22 12.74 1.09
C ILE A 239 -5.90 12.36 0.42
N LYS A 240 -5.37 13.26 -0.41
CA LYS A 240 -4.00 13.11 -0.95
C LYS A 240 -2.95 13.78 -0.08
N CYS A 241 -3.26 14.93 0.51
CA CYS A 241 -2.35 15.72 1.34
C CYS A 241 -3.08 16.19 2.60
N SER A 242 -2.32 16.42 3.68
CA SER A 242 -2.80 16.92 4.96
C SER A 242 -3.89 18.01 4.80
N LEU A 243 -5.14 17.66 5.17
CA LEU A 243 -6.18 18.64 5.41
C LEU A 243 -5.91 19.35 6.74
N ASP A 244 -6.34 20.60 6.82
CA ASP A 244 -6.28 21.34 8.07
C ASP A 244 -7.13 20.68 9.17
N ARG A 245 -6.59 20.63 10.38
CA ARG A 245 -7.22 19.95 11.52
C ARG A 245 -8.55 20.59 11.89
N GLU A 246 -8.65 21.91 11.83
CA GLU A 246 -9.87 22.64 12.17
C GLU A 246 -10.99 22.32 11.16
N GLN A 247 -10.65 22.19 9.88
CA GLN A 247 -11.60 21.77 8.85
C GLN A 247 -12.13 20.35 9.08
N ILE A 248 -11.26 19.41 9.48
CA ILE A 248 -11.68 18.05 9.81
C ILE A 248 -12.62 18.07 11.02
N ILE A 249 -12.29 18.81 12.08
CA ILE A 249 -13.13 18.90 13.29
C ILE A 249 -14.51 19.44 12.95
N LYS A 250 -14.60 20.58 12.27
CA LYS A 250 -15.88 21.17 11.86
C LYS A 250 -16.70 20.21 10.98
N PHE A 251 -16.03 19.47 10.10
CA PHE A 251 -16.70 18.47 9.28
C PHE A 251 -17.25 17.30 10.11
N VAL A 252 -16.45 16.73 11.02
CA VAL A 252 -16.93 15.65 11.90
C VAL A 252 -18.11 16.10 12.76
N GLU A 253 -18.08 17.33 13.29
CA GLU A 253 -19.23 17.90 14.01
C GLU A 253 -20.47 18.00 13.12
N SER A 254 -20.32 18.38 11.85
CA SER A 254 -21.45 18.39 10.90
C SER A 254 -22.02 17.00 10.62
N ILE A 255 -21.18 15.95 10.64
CA ILE A 255 -21.61 14.56 10.49
C ILE A 255 -22.31 14.07 11.76
N ASP A 256 -21.85 14.46 12.95
CA ASP A 256 -22.54 14.15 14.19
C ASP A 256 -23.95 14.77 14.21
N CYS A 257 -24.11 16.00 13.69
CA CYS A 257 -25.43 16.58 13.46
C CYS A 257 -26.25 15.77 12.43
N LEU A 258 -25.66 15.36 11.31
CA LEU A 258 -26.32 14.53 10.30
C LEU A 258 -26.84 13.20 10.87
N ARG A 259 -26.07 12.59 11.79
CA ARG A 259 -26.46 11.35 12.48
C ARG A 259 -27.71 11.52 13.35
N LEU A 260 -27.90 12.71 13.93
CA LEU A 260 -29.08 13.02 14.73
C LEU A 260 -30.33 13.27 13.88
N ILE A 261 -30.17 13.90 12.73
CA ILE A 261 -31.32 14.35 11.90
C ILE A 261 -31.74 13.35 10.81
N SER A 262 -30.85 12.46 10.36
CA SER A 262 -31.11 11.59 9.21
C SER A 262 -30.83 10.11 9.47
N ASN A 263 -29.58 9.74 9.78
CA ASN A 263 -29.21 8.34 9.98
C ASN A 263 -28.16 8.18 11.09
N ARG A 264 -28.58 7.65 12.23
CA ARG A 264 -27.75 7.49 13.44
C ARG A 264 -26.49 6.64 13.23
N HIS A 265 -26.50 5.77 12.23
CA HIS A 265 -25.44 4.80 11.99
C HIS A 265 -24.53 5.15 10.80
N VAL A 266 -24.58 6.38 10.27
CA VAL A 266 -23.70 6.81 9.17
C VAL A 266 -22.23 6.53 9.52
N ASN A 267 -21.57 5.76 8.67
CA ASN A 267 -20.14 5.49 8.74
C ASN A 267 -19.37 6.62 8.06
N LEU A 268 -18.35 7.13 8.73
CA LEU A 268 -17.43 8.13 8.18
C LEU A 268 -16.03 7.54 8.16
N ALA A 269 -15.42 7.46 6.98
CA ALA A 269 -14.03 7.06 6.85
C ALA A 269 -13.20 8.11 6.11
N PHE A 270 -12.08 8.50 6.70
CA PHE A 270 -11.05 9.27 6.04
C PHE A 270 -9.93 8.34 5.57
N LEU A 271 -9.56 8.43 4.30
CA LEU A 271 -8.48 7.67 3.69
C LEU A 271 -7.37 8.62 3.25
N SER A 272 -6.24 8.59 3.94
CA SER A 272 -5.06 9.36 3.58
C SER A 272 -4.10 8.53 2.73
N LEU A 273 -3.89 8.91 1.48
CA LEU A 273 -3.08 8.13 0.53
C LEU A 273 -1.56 8.35 0.68
N ASP A 274 -1.14 9.49 1.22
CA ASP A 274 0.26 9.76 1.60
C ASP A 274 0.58 9.24 3.01
N GLY A 275 -0.44 8.77 3.72
CA GLY A 275 -0.37 8.21 5.06
C GLY A 275 -0.29 9.26 6.16
N THR A 276 -0.40 10.54 5.82
CA THR A 276 -0.35 11.65 6.78
C THR A 276 -1.74 11.94 7.32
N PHE A 277 -1.83 12.10 8.64
CA PHE A 277 -2.98 12.70 9.31
C PHE A 277 -2.47 13.68 10.36
N PRO A 278 -3.23 14.74 10.67
CA PRO A 278 -3.00 15.53 11.87
C PRO A 278 -3.01 14.66 13.14
N THR A 279 -2.25 15.05 14.15
CA THR A 279 -2.33 14.45 15.49
C THR A 279 -3.67 14.77 16.14
N ASP A 280 -4.16 13.85 16.98
CA ASP A 280 -5.40 14.01 17.78
C ASP A 280 -6.65 14.31 16.93
N LEU A 281 -7.00 13.36 16.07
CA LEU A 281 -8.20 13.39 15.25
C LEU A 281 -9.48 13.21 16.09
N PRO A 282 -10.57 13.89 15.73
CA PRO A 282 -11.83 13.82 16.48
C PRO A 282 -12.49 12.45 16.34
N ARG A 283 -12.84 11.82 17.46
CA ARG A 283 -13.63 10.58 17.45
C ARG A 283 -15.15 10.82 17.38
N GLY A 284 -15.59 12.07 17.48
CA GLY A 284 -17.01 12.48 17.54
C GLY A 284 -17.45 12.86 18.97
N LYS A 285 -18.62 13.49 19.11
CA LYS A 285 -19.17 13.85 20.44
C LYS A 285 -19.86 12.64 21.08
N GLY A 286 -19.40 12.27 22.29
CA GLY A 286 -20.01 11.25 23.16
C GLY A 286 -19.25 9.90 23.20
N ASN A 287 -19.34 9.21 24.34
CA ASN A 287 -18.60 7.98 24.67
C ASN A 287 -18.91 6.73 23.80
N ASN A 288 -19.67 6.85 22.69
CA ASN A 288 -20.27 5.68 22.03
C ASN A 288 -20.34 5.72 20.48
N ASN A 289 -19.76 6.72 19.80
CA ASN A 289 -19.86 6.78 18.33
C ASN A 289 -18.57 6.24 17.65
N ASN A 290 -18.46 4.91 17.60
CA ASN A 290 -17.36 4.15 16.97
C ASN A 290 -17.34 4.19 15.42
N ASN A 291 -18.18 5.03 14.79
CA ASN A 291 -18.41 5.01 13.34
C ASN A 291 -17.52 5.99 12.54
N ASN A 292 -16.52 6.59 13.18
CA ASN A 292 -15.50 7.44 12.55
C ASN A 292 -14.18 6.66 12.44
N VAL A 293 -13.69 6.45 11.22
CA VAL A 293 -12.47 5.67 10.97
C VAL A 293 -11.46 6.50 10.16
N TYR A 294 -10.19 6.42 10.56
CA TYR A 294 -9.09 7.10 9.90
C TYR A 294 -8.10 6.05 9.40
N ILE A 295 -7.90 5.99 8.09
CA ILE A 295 -7.14 4.95 7.42
C ILE A 295 -5.96 5.58 6.70
N SER A 296 -4.75 5.20 7.10
CA SER A 296 -3.50 5.67 6.51
C SER A 296 -3.00 4.66 5.47
N GLY A 297 -2.69 5.17 4.28
CA GLY A 297 -2.16 4.42 3.15
C GLY A 297 -3.22 3.92 2.15
N SER A 298 -2.74 3.45 1.01
CA SER A 298 -3.55 2.92 -0.12
C SER A 298 -3.56 1.40 -0.20
N ASN A 299 -3.26 0.72 0.91
CA ASN A 299 -3.01 -0.71 0.94
C ASN A 299 -4.31 -1.55 0.98
N THR A 300 -4.14 -2.86 0.84
CA THR A 300 -5.24 -3.84 0.92
C THR A 300 -6.06 -3.74 2.20
N SER A 301 -5.40 -3.48 3.34
CA SER A 301 -6.05 -3.38 4.64
C SER A 301 -7.04 -2.21 4.68
N ALA A 302 -6.77 -1.11 3.98
CA ALA A 302 -7.68 0.01 3.88
C ALA A 302 -9.04 -0.39 3.28
N LEU A 303 -9.02 -1.07 2.13
CA LEU A 303 -10.25 -1.50 1.44
C LEU A 303 -11.01 -2.56 2.23
N GLN A 304 -10.31 -3.50 2.87
CA GLN A 304 -10.92 -4.49 3.77
C GLN A 304 -11.54 -3.85 5.01
N THR A 305 -10.95 -2.77 5.51
CA THR A 305 -11.52 -2.01 6.64
C THR A 305 -12.82 -1.34 6.20
N LEU A 306 -12.83 -0.70 5.02
CA LEU A 306 -14.03 -0.06 4.47
C LEU A 306 -15.18 -1.05 4.25
N SER A 307 -14.92 -2.25 3.75
CA SER A 307 -15.97 -3.27 3.54
C SER A 307 -16.56 -3.81 4.84
N ARG A 308 -15.80 -3.76 5.93
CA ARG A 308 -16.26 -4.21 7.25
C ARG A 308 -17.13 -3.19 7.98
N LEU A 309 -17.12 -1.92 7.58
CA LEU A 309 -17.88 -0.85 8.25
C LEU A 309 -19.40 -1.12 8.31
N ASN A 310 -19.95 -1.89 7.37
CA ASN A 310 -21.39 -2.18 7.31
C ASN A 310 -21.80 -3.54 7.86
N MET A 311 -20.85 -4.41 8.19
CA MET A 311 -21.16 -5.80 8.51
C MET A 311 -21.72 -6.01 9.92
N GLY A 312 -21.84 -4.95 10.74
CA GLY A 312 -22.31 -5.02 12.14
C GLY A 312 -21.50 -5.95 13.05
N THR A 313 -20.48 -6.59 12.50
CA THR A 313 -19.51 -7.42 13.18
C THR A 313 -18.49 -6.47 13.75
N THR A 314 -18.25 -6.66 15.04
CA THR A 314 -17.33 -5.93 15.89
C THR A 314 -16.23 -5.25 15.12
N THR A 315 -16.11 -3.92 15.27
CA THR A 315 -15.00 -3.15 14.70
C THR A 315 -13.68 -3.88 14.94
N GLN A 316 -12.66 -3.74 14.10
CA GLN A 316 -11.36 -4.37 14.35
C GLN A 316 -10.82 -4.02 15.75
N VAL A 317 -11.23 -2.86 16.27
CA VAL A 317 -11.02 -2.39 17.65
C VAL A 317 -11.84 -3.22 18.65
N GLU A 318 -13.14 -3.42 18.47
CA GLU A 318 -13.95 -4.30 19.33
C GLU A 318 -13.52 -5.77 19.26
N GLU A 319 -13.06 -6.26 18.11
CA GLU A 319 -12.56 -7.63 17.98
C GLU A 319 -11.25 -7.78 18.76
N VAL A 320 -10.37 -6.75 18.73
CA VAL A 320 -9.15 -6.63 19.56
C VAL A 320 -9.47 -6.45 21.05
N ASP A 321 -10.44 -5.59 21.39
CA ASP A 321 -10.88 -5.32 22.76
C ASP A 321 -11.65 -6.48 23.38
N ASN A 322 -12.21 -7.37 22.55
CA ASN A 322 -12.83 -8.62 22.96
C ASN A 322 -11.84 -9.81 22.94
N ILE A 323 -10.59 -9.68 22.50
CA ILE A 323 -9.55 -10.72 22.65
C ILE A 323 -9.43 -11.16 24.12
N PRO A 324 -9.38 -10.24 25.11
CA PRO A 324 -9.37 -10.62 26.52
C PRO A 324 -10.58 -11.47 26.90
N LYS A 325 -11.79 -11.14 26.45
CA LYS A 325 -13.00 -11.94 26.73
C LYS A 325 -13.01 -13.28 25.98
N LYS A 326 -12.55 -13.29 24.72
CA LYS A 326 -12.49 -14.47 23.85
C LYS A 326 -11.48 -15.50 24.33
N TYR A 327 -10.41 -15.05 24.99
CA TYR A 327 -9.35 -15.91 25.52
C TYR A 327 -9.26 -15.92 27.06
N GLY A 328 -10.23 -15.31 27.77
CA GLY A 328 -10.32 -15.34 29.23
C GLY A 328 -9.22 -14.56 30.00
N ILE A 329 -8.68 -13.48 29.43
CA ILE A 329 -7.62 -12.65 30.02
C ILE A 329 -8.24 -11.60 30.97
N SER A 330 -7.87 -11.62 32.26
CA SER A 330 -8.39 -10.70 33.28
C SER A 330 -7.67 -9.33 33.24
N THR A 331 -8.40 -8.24 32.97
CA THR A 331 -7.88 -6.87 32.93
C THR A 331 -7.93 -6.20 34.30
N THR A 332 -6.83 -6.28 35.05
CA THR A 332 -6.66 -5.55 36.32
C THR A 332 -5.25 -4.99 36.47
N VAL A 333 -4.86 -4.00 35.66
CA VAL A 333 -3.83 -3.01 36.09
C VAL A 333 -4.05 -1.68 35.35
N SER A 334 -4.31 -0.61 36.10
CA SER A 334 -4.29 0.78 35.65
C SER A 334 -3.26 1.52 36.51
N GLN A 335 -2.22 2.10 35.91
CA GLN A 335 -1.43 3.17 36.54
C GLN A 335 -0.99 4.22 35.49
N PRO A 336 -0.97 5.52 35.84
CA PRO A 336 -0.66 6.63 34.91
C PRO A 336 0.83 7.02 34.89
N LEU A 337 1.26 7.69 33.81
CA LEU A 337 2.65 8.10 33.54
C LEU A 337 3.01 9.51 34.05
N PRO A 338 4.24 9.76 34.59
CA PRO A 338 4.74 11.10 34.89
C PRO A 338 5.61 11.74 33.76
N SER A 339 5.74 13.08 33.81
CA SER A 339 6.24 14.00 32.77
C SER A 339 7.76 14.26 32.77
N VAL A 340 8.25 14.78 31.63
CA VAL A 340 9.64 14.86 31.15
C VAL A 340 10.39 16.11 31.63
N LEU A 341 11.66 15.97 32.00
CA LEU A 341 12.67 17.05 32.04
C LEU A 341 13.95 16.62 31.28
N GLU A 342 14.44 17.49 30.39
CA GLU A 342 15.58 17.26 29.47
C GLU A 342 16.97 17.54 30.10
N ARG A 343 18.04 16.96 29.51
CA ARG A 343 19.46 17.15 29.91
C ARG A 343 20.43 17.33 28.71
N PRO A 344 21.58 18.01 28.91
CA PRO A 344 22.58 18.34 27.87
C PRO A 344 23.68 17.27 27.65
N LEU A 345 24.37 17.37 26.51
CA LEU A 345 25.25 16.36 25.86
C LEU A 345 26.71 16.31 26.36
N LYS A 346 27.31 15.10 26.35
CA LYS A 346 28.75 14.78 26.51
C LYS A 346 29.25 13.90 25.34
N THR A 347 30.56 13.92 25.06
CA THR A 347 31.25 13.14 24.01
C THR A 347 31.21 11.64 24.30
N VAL A 348 30.88 10.84 23.28
CA VAL A 348 30.42 9.47 23.51
C VAL A 348 31.28 8.41 22.80
N LYS A 349 31.60 7.34 23.55
CA LYS A 349 32.34 6.15 23.12
C LYS A 349 31.33 5.11 22.62
N TRP A 350 31.60 4.48 21.47
CA TRP A 350 30.65 3.57 20.81
C TRP A 350 30.91 2.10 21.18
N ASP A 351 29.99 1.47 21.91
CA ASP A 351 30.02 0.02 22.19
C ASP A 351 29.20 -0.75 21.15
N ARG A 352 29.60 -1.98 20.77
CA ARG A 352 28.90 -2.78 19.74
C ARG A 352 28.16 -3.96 20.35
N VAL A 353 26.91 -4.16 19.93
CA VAL A 353 26.05 -5.26 20.40
C VAL A 353 25.42 -5.99 19.22
N THR A 354 25.56 -7.30 19.19
CA THR A 354 25.01 -8.21 18.18
C THR A 354 23.75 -8.93 18.71
N ILE A 355 22.69 -8.97 17.89
CA ILE A 355 21.42 -9.58 18.29
C ILE A 355 21.07 -10.68 17.30
N PHE A 356 21.15 -11.94 17.72
CA PHE A 356 20.76 -13.07 16.89
C PHE A 356 19.27 -13.36 17.02
N VAL A 357 18.57 -13.46 15.88
CA VAL A 357 17.14 -13.76 15.86
C VAL A 357 16.94 -15.24 15.52
N SER A 358 16.51 -16.02 16.52
CA SER A 358 16.26 -17.45 16.36
C SER A 358 15.02 -17.72 15.48
N SER A 359 15.05 -18.83 14.74
CA SER A 359 13.97 -19.47 13.97
C SER A 359 14.36 -19.84 12.53
N THR A 360 14.01 -21.07 12.17
CA THR A 360 14.38 -21.80 10.96
C THR A 360 13.38 -21.51 9.82
N PHE A 361 13.82 -20.67 8.88
CA PHE A 361 13.46 -20.58 7.46
C PHE A 361 12.02 -20.45 6.93
N LEU A 362 10.93 -20.58 7.69
CA LEU A 362 9.58 -20.33 7.15
C LEU A 362 8.59 -19.66 8.12
N ASP A 363 8.95 -19.51 9.39
CA ASP A 363 8.05 -19.00 10.43
C ASP A 363 8.37 -17.55 10.86
N MET A 364 7.38 -16.88 11.45
CA MET A 364 7.50 -15.56 12.10
C MET A 364 7.90 -14.40 11.18
N PHE A 365 7.47 -14.47 9.92
CA PHE A 365 7.73 -13.44 8.90
C PHE A 365 7.23 -12.05 9.33
N GLY A 366 6.07 -11.98 10.00
CA GLY A 366 5.47 -10.72 10.44
C GLY A 366 6.27 -10.06 11.56
N GLU A 367 6.58 -10.83 12.59
CA GLU A 367 7.35 -10.45 13.77
C GLU A 367 8.78 -10.05 13.37
N ARG A 368 9.40 -10.80 12.45
CA ARG A 368 10.73 -10.46 11.91
C ARG A 368 10.71 -9.24 11.02
N ASN A 369 9.66 -9.03 10.23
CA ASN A 369 9.51 -7.79 9.46
C ASN A 369 9.30 -6.60 10.40
N LEU A 370 8.52 -6.79 11.47
CA LEU A 370 8.37 -5.79 12.52
C LEU A 370 9.71 -5.51 13.20
N LEU A 371 10.49 -6.55 13.49
CA LEU A 371 11.85 -6.41 14.01
C LEU A 371 12.74 -5.60 13.05
N ASN A 372 12.83 -6.00 11.78
CA ASN A 372 13.75 -5.37 10.82
C ASN A 372 13.31 -3.98 10.34
N HIS A 373 12.01 -3.74 10.17
CA HIS A 373 11.50 -2.48 9.61
C HIS A 373 11.02 -1.47 10.67
N CYS A 374 10.70 -1.92 11.88
CA CYS A 374 10.18 -1.05 12.93
C CYS A 374 11.07 -1.07 14.19
N ILE A 375 11.36 -2.24 14.76
CA ILE A 375 12.01 -2.33 16.07
C ILE A 375 13.50 -2.06 15.99
N PHE A 376 14.28 -2.76 15.16
CA PHE A 376 15.72 -2.53 15.00
C PHE A 376 16.07 -1.14 14.51
N PRO A 377 15.33 -0.48 13.60
CA PRO A 377 15.59 0.92 13.26
C PRO A 377 15.37 1.87 14.46
N VAL A 378 14.28 1.66 15.22
CA VAL A 378 14.01 2.43 16.44
C VAL A 378 15.03 2.13 17.53
N LEU A 379 15.42 0.87 17.69
CA LEU A 379 16.39 0.41 18.68
C LEU A 379 17.79 0.92 18.35
N LYS A 380 18.24 0.83 17.10
CA LYS A 380 19.49 1.45 16.63
C LYS A 380 19.48 2.94 16.88
N ARG A 381 18.36 3.63 16.63
CA ARG A 381 18.22 5.06 16.90
C ARG A 381 18.35 5.37 18.40
N ARG A 382 17.62 4.65 19.25
CA ARG A 382 17.66 4.81 20.72
C ARG A 382 19.04 4.48 21.31
N CYS A 383 19.68 3.44 20.80
CA CYS A 383 21.02 3.04 21.23
C CYS A 383 22.09 3.97 20.69
N ARG A 384 21.85 4.66 19.57
CA ARG A 384 22.70 5.74 19.07
C ARG A 384 22.88 6.86 20.10
N ASP A 385 21.83 7.17 20.85
CA ASP A 385 21.84 8.25 21.83
C ASP A 385 22.69 7.94 23.07
N ILE A 386 22.90 6.65 23.37
CA ILE A 386 23.83 6.18 24.41
C ILE A 386 25.15 5.64 23.82
N CYS A 387 25.34 5.80 22.52
CA CYS A 387 26.45 5.31 21.72
C CYS A 387 26.71 3.82 21.86
N VAL A 388 25.67 3.07 21.55
CA VAL A 388 25.73 1.65 21.32
C VAL A 388 25.29 1.36 19.89
N GLU A 389 26.15 0.71 19.11
CA GLU A 389 25.91 0.30 17.74
C GLU A 389 25.35 -1.14 17.72
N ILE A 390 24.11 -1.28 17.24
CA ILE A 390 23.42 -2.58 17.20
C ILE A 390 23.47 -3.21 15.82
N THR A 391 23.86 -4.49 15.77
CA THR A 391 23.90 -5.31 14.56
C THR A 391 22.98 -6.53 14.70
N PRO A 392 21.79 -6.51 14.11
CA PRO A 392 20.91 -7.68 14.10
C PRO A 392 21.40 -8.72 13.08
N ILE A 393 21.40 -9.98 13.48
CA ILE A 393 21.80 -11.14 12.67
C ILE A 393 20.53 -11.95 12.36
N ASP A 394 19.93 -11.68 11.19
CA ASP A 394 18.76 -12.40 10.65
C ASP A 394 19.16 -13.10 9.33
N LEU A 395 19.31 -14.43 9.40
CA LEU A 395 19.84 -15.25 8.31
C LEU A 395 18.83 -15.55 7.18
N ARG A 396 17.65 -14.94 7.23
CA ARG A 396 16.60 -15.15 6.23
C ARG A 396 16.96 -14.63 4.83
N TRP A 397 17.87 -13.66 4.75
CA TRP A 397 18.27 -13.02 3.50
C TRP A 397 19.44 -13.72 2.80
N GLY A 398 19.86 -14.88 3.32
CA GLY A 398 20.96 -15.68 2.79
C GLY A 398 22.19 -15.65 3.70
N LEU A 399 23.07 -16.63 3.52
CA LEU A 399 24.37 -16.67 4.17
C LEU A 399 25.37 -15.82 3.37
N PRO A 400 26.41 -15.25 4.01
CA PRO A 400 27.55 -14.71 3.29
C PRO A 400 28.16 -15.81 2.40
N ASP A 401 28.57 -15.45 1.18
CA ASP A 401 29.13 -16.39 0.21
C ASP A 401 30.43 -17.03 0.76
N GLY A 402 30.30 -18.21 1.36
CA GLY A 402 31.40 -19.05 1.86
C GLY A 402 31.33 -20.45 1.25
N ASP A 403 32.50 -21.03 0.97
CA ASP A 403 32.73 -22.07 -0.03
C ASP A 403 31.74 -23.25 -0.07
N SER A 404 31.36 -23.52 -1.32
CA SER A 404 30.43 -24.52 -1.81
C SER A 404 30.88 -25.96 -1.57
N SER A 405 30.51 -26.52 -0.42
CA SER A 405 30.36 -27.98 -0.25
C SER A 405 29.33 -28.28 0.83
N SER A 406 28.19 -28.87 0.42
CA SER A 406 27.00 -29.19 1.23
C SER A 406 26.28 -28.00 1.92
N ILE A 407 25.31 -27.41 1.21
CA ILE A 407 24.50 -26.25 1.64
C ILE A 407 23.76 -26.48 2.99
N ASP A 408 23.34 -27.71 3.29
CA ASP A 408 22.57 -28.00 4.51
C ASP A 408 23.45 -28.10 5.78
N VAL A 409 24.70 -28.54 5.64
CA VAL A 409 25.64 -28.64 6.78
C VAL A 409 26.29 -27.28 7.07
N SER A 410 26.61 -26.51 6.03
CA SER A 410 27.20 -25.16 6.14
C SER A 410 26.23 -24.14 6.76
N SER A 411 24.95 -24.18 6.36
CA SER A 411 23.91 -23.28 6.88
C SER A 411 23.59 -23.50 8.36
N THR A 412 23.49 -24.77 8.76
CA THR A 412 23.24 -25.16 10.16
C THR A 412 24.43 -24.79 11.04
N LYS A 413 25.67 -25.06 10.60
CA LYS A 413 26.88 -24.71 11.33
C LYS A 413 27.04 -23.19 11.49
N TYR A 414 26.79 -22.42 10.44
CA TYR A 414 26.83 -20.96 10.51
C TYR A 414 25.75 -20.41 11.46
N CYS A 415 24.51 -20.90 11.35
CA CYS A 415 23.41 -20.55 12.26
C CYS A 415 23.79 -20.81 13.73
N LEU A 416 24.33 -21.99 14.03
CA LEU A 416 24.79 -22.34 15.38
C LEU A 416 25.95 -21.46 15.85
N SER A 417 26.92 -21.16 14.99
CA SER A 417 28.03 -20.24 15.35
C SER A 417 27.52 -18.84 15.71
N GLN A 418 26.61 -18.28 14.91
CA GLN A 418 26.04 -16.96 15.17
C GLN A 418 25.14 -16.94 16.41
N SER A 419 24.51 -18.07 16.75
CA SER A 419 23.74 -18.18 18.00
C SER A 419 24.61 -18.25 19.26
N ILE A 420 25.84 -18.75 19.15
CA ILE A 420 26.78 -18.85 20.28
C ILE A 420 27.54 -17.54 20.45
N GLU A 421 27.93 -16.90 19.34
CA GLU A 421 28.77 -15.69 19.33
C GLU A 421 28.00 -14.40 19.56
N CYS A 422 26.66 -14.41 19.50
CA CYS A 422 25.86 -13.21 19.69
C CYS A 422 25.82 -12.74 21.14
N ASP A 423 25.69 -11.43 21.34
CA ASP A 423 25.54 -10.83 22.67
C ASP A 423 24.13 -11.03 23.24
N ILE A 424 23.10 -11.00 22.36
CA ILE A 424 21.71 -11.21 22.74
C ILE A 424 21.07 -12.23 21.79
N PHE A 425 20.62 -13.35 22.36
CA PHE A 425 19.84 -14.36 21.65
C PHE A 425 18.34 -14.08 21.80
N LEU A 426 17.66 -13.79 20.69
CA LEU A 426 16.22 -13.56 20.67
C LEU A 426 15.50 -14.84 20.28
N GLY A 427 15.14 -15.59 21.32
CA GLY A 427 14.31 -16.79 21.29
C GLY A 427 12.85 -16.46 20.98
N PHE A 428 12.27 -17.10 19.98
CA PHE A 428 10.82 -17.16 19.84
C PHE A 428 10.35 -18.56 20.19
N LEU A 429 9.38 -18.65 21.10
CA LEU A 429 8.78 -19.91 21.57
C LEU A 429 7.44 -20.16 20.90
#